data_AF-A0A538B716-F1
#
_entry.id   AF-A0A538B716-F1
#
_cell.length_a   1.000
_cell.length_b   1.000
_cell.length_c   1.000
_cell.angle_alpha   90.00
_cell.angle_beta   90.00
_cell.angle_gamma   90.00
#
_symmetry.space_group_name_H-M   'P 1'
#
loop_
_entity.id
_entity.type
_entity.pdbx_description
1 polymer ?
#
loop_
_entity_poly.entity_id
_entity_poly.type
_entity_poly.pdbx_seq_one_letter_code
_entity_poly.pdbx_strand_id
1 'polypeptide(L)'
;MATKAASVRSSAVARTTTNGGKAKTNGGVPSERALQELLRALTAARDGDFSVRLPARRGSVMGEIAAVYNQMADTNARMAKELVRVSRVIGREGRMTERMTLSGPGAWGTSRDSVNSLIDDLARPTTEVARVIEAVAEGDLSQKMALKIEGQPVKGEFLRIGTAVNSMVDQLSSFASEVTRVAREVGTEGKLGGQARVKGVSGTWKDLTDSVNFMASNLTGQVRNIAQVTTAVAKGDLSQKITVDVKGEILELKNTFNTMVDQLSSFADEVTRVAREVGTEGKLGGQAEVKGVSGTWKDLTDNVNFMASNLTDQVRNIAQVATAVARGDLTQKITVEAKGEVAALAETINGMTDTLRAFADEVTRVAREVGTEGILGGQAQVEGVAGTWKDLTDSVNFMAGNLTSQVRNIAYVATAVATGDLSQKITVEAKGEVAALAETINRMTDTLSSF
;
A
#
# COMPACT_ATOMS: atom_id res chain seq x y z
N MET A 1 -2.85 84.55 74.89
CA MET A 1 -1.80 83.63 74.38
C MET A 1 -1.35 84.20 73.05
N ALA A 2 -0.28 85.00 73.01
CA ALA A 2 1.11 84.56 72.84
C ALA A 2 1.31 83.92 71.43
N THR A 3 2.16 84.38 70.51
CA THR A 3 3.13 85.49 70.46
C THR A 3 3.68 85.62 69.02
N LYS A 4 4.15 86.83 68.66
CA LYS A 4 5.27 87.20 67.74
C LYS A 4 5.16 86.82 66.24
N ALA A 5 5.68 87.59 65.28
CA ALA A 5 6.43 88.86 65.22
C ALA A 5 6.39 89.35 63.76
N ALA A 6 6.12 90.64 63.49
CA ALA A 6 7.07 91.70 63.09
C ALA A 6 7.98 91.32 61.89
N SER A 7 8.10 92.08 60.79
CA SER A 7 8.64 93.44 60.71
C SER A 7 8.69 93.83 59.21
N VAL A 8 7.97 94.86 58.70
CA VAL A 8 8.30 96.31 58.60
C VAL A 8 8.92 96.75 57.27
N ARG A 9 8.16 97.66 56.61
CA ARG A 9 8.51 98.85 55.79
C ARG A 9 9.29 98.70 54.48
N SER A 10 8.68 99.22 53.40
CA SER A 10 8.90 100.63 53.05
C SER A 10 7.72 101.21 52.28
N SER A 11 7.13 102.25 52.84
CA SER A 11 6.15 103.14 52.25
C SER A 11 6.81 104.51 52.07
N ALA A 12 6.81 105.04 50.85
CA ALA A 12 7.00 106.45 50.60
C ALA A 12 5.67 107.03 50.08
N VAL A 13 5.12 107.96 50.85
CA VAL A 13 3.92 108.74 50.57
C VAL A 13 4.35 110.15 50.21
N ALA A 14 3.75 110.73 49.17
CA ALA A 14 3.34 112.14 48.98
C ALA A 14 3.17 112.36 47.47
N ARG A 15 2.20 113.11 46.93
CA ARG A 15 1.19 114.01 47.48
C ARG A 15 0.15 114.23 46.38
N THR A 16 -1.06 114.51 46.82
CA THR A 16 -2.28 114.89 46.12
C THR A 16 -2.08 115.92 45.01
N THR A 17 -2.64 115.67 43.83
CA THR A 17 -3.25 116.71 42.99
C THR A 17 -4.57 116.21 42.43
N THR A 18 -5.62 116.88 42.88
CA THR A 18 -6.92 117.01 42.24
C THR A 18 -6.78 117.19 40.73
N ASN A 19 -7.44 116.34 39.94
CA ASN A 19 -8.12 116.85 38.76
C ASN A 19 -9.35 116.00 38.44
N GLY A 20 -10.52 116.60 38.68
CA GLY A 20 -11.79 116.12 38.15
C GLY A 20 -11.77 116.23 36.64
N GLY A 21 -11.24 115.21 35.96
CA GLY A 21 -11.46 114.99 34.55
C GLY A 21 -12.64 114.04 34.40
N LYS A 22 -13.83 114.58 34.16
CA LYS A 22 -14.96 113.81 33.63
C LYS A 22 -14.42 112.92 32.51
N ALA A 23 -14.44 111.60 32.72
CA ALA A 23 -14.21 110.63 31.66
C ALA A 23 -15.33 110.83 30.63
N LYS A 24 -15.06 111.67 29.62
CA LYS A 24 -15.87 111.78 28.43
C LYS A 24 -15.91 110.38 27.81
N THR A 25 -17.07 109.76 27.88
CA THR A 25 -17.48 108.65 27.03
C THR A 25 -17.35 109.13 25.58
N ASN A 26 -16.19 108.91 24.96
CA ASN A 26 -15.99 109.15 23.53
C ASN A 26 -16.66 108.02 22.75
N GLY A 27 -17.98 108.10 22.58
CA GLY A 27 -18.72 107.47 21.50
C GLY A 27 -18.47 108.20 20.18
N GLY A 28 -17.21 108.29 19.76
CA GLY A 28 -16.81 108.93 18.51
C GLY A 28 -16.88 107.96 17.33
N VAL A 29 -17.39 108.46 16.20
CA VAL A 29 -17.36 107.81 14.88
C VAL A 29 -16.00 107.13 14.63
N PRO A 30 -15.95 105.90 14.10
CA PRO A 30 -14.69 105.22 13.80
C PRO A 30 -13.79 106.09 12.92
N SER A 31 -12.51 106.24 13.26
CA SER A 31 -11.58 106.95 12.40
C SER A 31 -11.41 106.20 11.08
N GLU A 32 -11.33 106.93 9.95
CA GLU A 32 -11.19 106.33 8.62
C GLU A 32 -10.00 105.37 8.52
N ARG A 33 -8.92 105.67 9.24
CA ARG A 33 -7.75 104.80 9.39
C ARG A 33 -8.10 103.43 10.00
N ALA A 34 -8.96 103.39 11.04
CA ALA A 34 -9.35 102.13 11.68
C ALA A 34 -10.24 101.28 10.74
N LEU A 35 -11.08 101.92 9.91
CA LEU A 35 -11.86 101.24 8.88
C LEU A 35 -10.99 100.72 7.73
N GLN A 36 -9.96 101.46 7.33
CA GLN A 36 -8.97 100.98 6.35
C GLN A 36 -8.16 99.79 6.88
N GLU A 37 -7.77 99.80 8.16
CA GLU A 37 -7.10 98.67 8.82
C GLU A 37 -8.02 97.43 8.87
N LEU A 38 -9.31 97.60 9.21
CA LEU A 38 -10.31 96.54 9.17
C LEU A 38 -10.51 96.00 7.74
N LEU A 39 -10.62 96.88 6.74
CA LEU A 39 -10.76 96.48 5.33
C LEU A 39 -9.56 95.66 4.87
N ARG A 40 -8.33 96.06 5.22
CA ARG A 40 -7.12 95.30 4.91
C ARG A 40 -7.13 93.92 5.56
N ALA A 41 -7.51 93.84 6.83
CA ALA A 41 -7.58 92.58 7.55
C ALA A 41 -8.65 91.66 6.94
N LEU A 42 -9.86 92.17 6.67
CA LEU A 42 -10.91 91.42 5.98
C LEU A 42 -10.49 90.97 4.57
N THR A 43 -9.75 91.81 3.83
CA THR A 43 -9.21 91.46 2.51
C THR A 43 -8.19 90.33 2.61
N ALA A 44 -7.26 90.41 3.58
CA ALA A 44 -6.30 89.34 3.83
C ALA A 44 -6.98 88.02 4.22
N ALA A 45 -7.97 88.06 5.14
CA ALA A 45 -8.72 86.88 5.53
C ALA A 45 -9.56 86.29 4.39
N ARG A 46 -10.15 87.11 3.52
CA ARG A 46 -10.85 86.67 2.30
C ARG A 46 -9.90 85.90 1.37
N ASP A 47 -8.66 86.38 1.26
CA ASP A 47 -7.64 85.78 0.40
C ASP A 47 -6.91 84.60 1.08
N GLY A 48 -7.35 84.21 2.28
CA GLY A 48 -6.84 83.06 3.04
C GLY A 48 -5.62 83.35 3.92
N ASP A 49 -5.15 84.60 3.98
CA ASP A 49 -4.10 85.03 4.91
C ASP A 49 -4.70 85.41 6.27
N PHE A 50 -4.70 84.44 7.18
CA PHE A 50 -5.13 84.63 8.56
C PHE A 50 -4.01 85.07 9.50
N SER A 51 -2.89 85.62 9.02
CA SER A 51 -1.80 86.13 9.88
C SER A 51 -2.03 87.57 10.34
N VAL A 52 -2.80 88.35 9.57
CA VAL A 52 -3.09 89.77 9.86
C VAL A 52 -3.97 89.91 11.11
N ARG A 53 -3.55 90.74 12.07
CA ARG A 53 -4.27 91.00 13.33
C ARG A 53 -4.62 92.48 13.48
N LEU A 54 -5.81 92.75 14.01
CA LEU A 54 -6.27 94.09 14.33
C LEU A 54 -5.89 94.47 15.78
N PRO A 55 -5.51 95.72 16.04
CA PRO A 55 -5.17 96.17 17.39
C PRO A 55 -6.42 96.29 18.28
N ALA A 56 -6.54 95.44 19.29
CA ALA A 56 -7.66 95.46 20.24
C ALA A 56 -7.47 96.54 21.33
N ARG A 57 -7.99 97.75 21.11
CA ARG A 57 -8.06 98.79 22.15
C ARG A 57 -9.33 98.61 23.00
N ARG A 58 -9.21 98.59 24.34
CA ARG A 58 -10.37 98.42 25.23
C ARG A 58 -11.27 99.66 25.24
N GLY A 59 -12.58 99.44 25.25
CA GLY A 59 -13.60 100.48 25.46
C GLY A 59 -14.17 101.13 24.20
N SER A 60 -13.90 100.61 23.00
CA SER A 60 -14.55 101.07 21.76
C SER A 60 -15.10 99.90 20.93
N VAL A 61 -16.17 100.15 20.17
CA VAL A 61 -16.79 99.18 19.26
C VAL A 61 -15.77 98.64 18.24
N MET A 62 -14.85 99.47 17.75
CA MET A 62 -13.76 99.01 16.86
C MET A 62 -12.78 98.07 17.56
N GLY A 63 -12.57 98.23 18.86
CA GLY A 63 -11.78 97.30 19.66
C GLY A 63 -12.46 95.94 19.84
N GLU A 64 -13.78 95.94 20.00
CA GLU A 64 -14.59 94.71 20.05
C GLU A 64 -14.62 94.01 18.69
N ILE A 65 -14.81 94.74 17.58
CA ILE A 65 -14.72 94.21 16.22
C ILE A 65 -13.33 93.60 15.97
N ALA A 66 -12.26 94.29 16.38
CA ALA A 66 -10.89 93.78 16.26
C ALA A 66 -10.69 92.46 17.04
N ALA A 67 -11.25 92.36 18.24
CA ALA A 67 -11.17 91.14 19.05
C ALA A 67 -11.91 89.97 18.39
N VAL A 68 -13.15 90.20 17.92
CA VAL A 68 -13.96 89.19 17.25
C VAL A 68 -13.32 88.74 15.92
N TYR A 69 -12.83 89.69 15.13
CA TYR A 69 -12.10 89.40 13.89
C TYR A 69 -10.84 88.56 14.17
N ASN A 70 -10.03 88.93 15.16
CA ASN A 70 -8.81 88.18 15.50
C ASN A 70 -9.15 86.76 15.97
N GLN A 71 -10.21 86.57 16.75
CA GLN A 71 -10.67 85.25 17.17
C GLN A 71 -11.17 84.39 16.00
N MET A 72 -11.85 85.02 15.03
CA MET A 72 -12.26 84.37 13.78
C MET A 72 -11.04 83.97 12.94
N ALA A 73 -10.08 84.87 12.75
CA ALA A 73 -8.83 84.61 12.03
C ALA A 73 -8.00 83.50 12.70
N ASP A 74 -7.92 83.48 14.03
CA ASP A 74 -7.26 82.39 14.76
C ASP A 74 -7.95 81.04 14.56
N THR A 75 -9.28 81.02 14.53
CA THR A 75 -10.06 79.79 14.32
C THR A 75 -9.90 79.27 12.89
N ASN A 76 -9.91 80.15 11.89
CA ASN A 76 -9.62 79.79 10.50
C ASN A 76 -8.20 79.28 10.30
N ALA A 77 -7.20 79.95 10.90
CA ALA A 77 -5.80 79.51 10.85
C ALA A 77 -5.62 78.12 11.48
N ARG A 78 -6.29 77.85 12.61
CA ARG A 78 -6.31 76.53 13.24
C ARG A 78 -6.97 75.48 12.36
N MET A 79 -8.14 75.77 11.78
CA MET A 79 -8.84 74.86 10.89
C MET A 79 -7.97 74.44 9.70
N ALA A 80 -7.32 75.39 9.04
CA ALA A 80 -6.43 75.11 7.91
C ALA A 80 -5.26 74.21 8.32
N LYS A 81 -4.62 74.50 9.47
CA LYS A 81 -3.54 73.66 10.01
C LYS A 81 -4.01 72.24 10.33
N GLU A 82 -5.19 72.10 10.93
CA GLU A 82 -5.76 70.81 11.30
C GLU A 82 -6.13 69.97 10.08
N LEU A 83 -6.69 70.56 9.02
CA LEU A 83 -6.97 69.86 7.77
C LEU A 83 -5.68 69.32 7.13
N VAL A 84 -4.61 70.12 7.13
CA VAL A 84 -3.29 69.68 6.63
C VAL A 84 -2.71 68.57 7.50
N ARG A 85 -2.83 68.69 8.83
CA ARG A 85 -2.34 67.70 9.79
C ARG A 85 -3.05 66.36 9.61
N VAL A 86 -4.39 66.37 9.65
CA VAL A 86 -5.22 65.16 9.58
C VAL A 86 -5.07 64.48 8.22
N SER A 87 -5.07 65.24 7.12
CA SER A 87 -4.84 64.65 5.78
C SER A 87 -3.48 63.98 5.66
N ARG A 88 -2.42 64.56 6.26
CA ARG A 88 -1.10 63.93 6.31
C ARG A 88 -1.09 62.66 7.16
N VAL A 89 -1.62 62.72 8.38
CA VAL A 89 -1.58 61.61 9.34
C VAL A 89 -2.42 60.42 8.87
N ILE A 90 -3.61 60.68 8.32
CA ILE A 90 -4.48 59.62 7.79
C ILE A 90 -3.95 59.13 6.43
N GLY A 91 -3.69 60.05 5.50
CA GLY A 91 -3.39 59.70 4.11
C GLY A 91 -1.98 59.15 3.88
N ARG A 92 -0.97 59.64 4.60
CA ARG A 92 0.43 59.20 4.43
C ARG A 92 0.90 58.24 5.51
N GLU A 93 0.45 58.45 6.75
CA GLU A 93 0.92 57.67 7.89
C GLU A 93 -0.05 56.53 8.26
N GLY A 94 -1.21 56.46 7.61
CA GLY A 94 -2.17 55.36 7.76
C GLY A 94 -2.88 55.31 9.12
N ARG A 95 -2.78 56.36 9.94
CA ARG A 95 -3.40 56.38 11.28
C ARG A 95 -4.87 56.77 11.19
N MET A 96 -5.70 55.78 10.87
CA MET A 96 -7.14 55.95 10.62
C MET A 96 -7.96 56.36 11.88
N THR A 97 -7.36 56.31 13.07
CA THR A 97 -7.95 56.75 14.34
C THR A 97 -7.74 58.23 14.64
N GLU A 98 -6.94 58.94 13.83
CA GLU A 98 -6.70 60.37 14.02
C GLU A 98 -7.97 61.19 13.72
N ARG A 99 -8.24 62.22 14.52
CA ARG A 99 -9.43 63.08 14.38
C ARG A 99 -9.04 64.56 14.32
N MET A 100 -9.87 65.33 13.63
CA MET A 100 -9.76 66.78 13.57
C MET A 100 -10.14 67.40 14.91
N THR A 101 -9.30 68.30 15.42
CA THR A 101 -9.54 69.01 16.67
C THR A 101 -9.75 70.50 16.38
N LEU A 102 -10.99 70.99 16.48
CA LEU A 102 -11.31 72.39 16.27
C LEU A 102 -12.25 72.88 17.38
N SER A 103 -11.84 73.95 18.06
CA SER A 103 -12.65 74.60 19.10
C SER A 103 -13.51 75.70 18.50
N GLY A 104 -14.83 75.61 18.68
CA GLY A 104 -15.76 76.66 18.28
C GLY A 104 -17.21 76.17 18.26
N PRO A 105 -18.18 76.94 18.77
CA PRO A 105 -19.60 76.59 18.69
C PRO A 105 -20.15 76.82 17.27
N GLY A 106 -21.34 76.27 17.02
CA GLY A 106 -22.07 76.46 15.75
C GLY A 106 -21.40 75.76 14.56
N ALA A 107 -21.33 76.45 13.42
CA ALA A 107 -20.88 75.89 12.15
C ALA A 107 -19.45 75.31 12.19
N TRP A 108 -18.56 75.85 13.03
CA TRP A 108 -17.20 75.31 13.22
C TRP A 108 -17.21 73.90 13.82
N GLY A 109 -18.08 73.69 14.81
CA GLY A 109 -18.31 72.37 15.41
C GLY A 109 -18.86 71.40 14.39
N THR A 110 -19.86 71.82 13.60
CA THR A 110 -20.44 71.02 12.52
C THR A 110 -19.42 70.64 11.47
N SER A 111 -18.54 71.55 11.02
CA SER A 111 -17.48 71.23 10.05
C SER A 111 -16.50 70.19 10.58
N ARG A 112 -16.09 70.29 11.86
CA ARG A 112 -15.26 69.28 12.52
C ARG A 112 -15.97 67.93 12.57
N ASP A 113 -17.24 67.90 12.98
CA ASP A 113 -18.04 66.67 13.04
C ASP A 113 -18.18 66.03 11.66
N SER A 114 -18.45 66.82 10.62
CA SER A 114 -18.56 66.33 9.24
C SER A 114 -17.25 65.71 8.74
N VAL A 115 -16.10 66.35 9.02
CA VAL A 115 -14.78 65.79 8.66
C VAL A 115 -14.51 64.50 9.43
N ASN A 116 -14.79 64.47 10.74
CA ASN A 116 -14.60 63.28 11.55
C ASN A 116 -15.53 62.13 11.14
N SER A 117 -16.79 62.41 10.80
CA SER A 117 -17.73 61.43 10.25
C SER A 117 -17.21 60.84 8.93
N LEU A 118 -16.71 61.68 8.03
CA LEU A 118 -16.08 61.19 6.79
C LEU A 118 -14.87 60.30 7.05
N ILE A 119 -14.06 60.64 8.05
CA ILE A 119 -12.93 59.80 8.46
C ILE A 119 -13.45 58.47 9.00
N ASP A 120 -14.46 58.46 9.87
CA ASP A 120 -15.06 57.25 10.43
C ASP A 120 -15.64 56.35 9.32
N ASP A 121 -16.37 56.93 8.37
CA ASP A 121 -17.02 56.22 7.26
C ASP A 121 -16.01 55.57 6.30
N LEU A 122 -14.81 56.16 6.16
CA LEU A 122 -13.72 55.61 5.33
C LEU A 122 -12.80 54.66 6.10
N ALA A 123 -12.56 54.93 7.38
CA ALA A 123 -11.65 54.15 8.23
C ALA A 123 -12.23 52.77 8.55
N ARG A 124 -13.51 52.71 8.95
CA ARG A 124 -14.15 51.47 9.43
C ARG A 124 -14.08 50.33 8.40
N PRO A 125 -14.48 50.50 7.13
CA PRO A 125 -14.40 49.41 6.15
C PRO A 125 -12.96 48.96 5.89
N THR A 126 -12.01 49.89 5.91
CA THR A 126 -10.58 49.59 5.68
C THR A 126 -10.02 48.72 6.82
N THR A 127 -10.38 49.03 8.07
CA THR A 127 -10.04 48.21 9.23
C THR A 127 -10.70 46.83 9.17
N GLU A 128 -11.96 46.73 8.74
CA GLU A 128 -12.64 45.44 8.56
C GLU A 128 -11.99 44.56 7.48
N VAL A 129 -11.55 45.15 6.37
CA VAL A 129 -10.82 44.42 5.34
C VAL A 129 -9.49 43.88 5.88
N ALA A 130 -8.74 44.70 6.61
CA ALA A 130 -7.48 44.27 7.23
C ALA A 130 -7.69 43.09 8.19
N ARG A 131 -8.71 43.18 9.07
CA ARG A 131 -9.08 42.10 10.01
C ARG A 131 -9.37 40.79 9.30
N VAL A 132 -10.15 40.80 8.21
CA VAL A 132 -10.49 39.58 7.48
C VAL A 132 -9.26 39.01 6.77
N ILE A 133 -8.39 39.85 6.20
CA ILE A 133 -7.15 39.39 5.58
C ILE A 133 -6.20 38.77 6.61
N GLU A 134 -6.07 39.38 7.79
CA GLU A 134 -5.31 38.83 8.92
C GLU A 134 -5.86 37.47 9.35
N ALA A 135 -7.19 37.34 9.50
CA ALA A 135 -7.83 36.07 9.82
C ALA A 135 -7.56 34.99 8.77
N VAL A 136 -7.65 35.32 7.47
CA VAL A 136 -7.31 34.39 6.38
C VAL A 136 -5.84 33.98 6.44
N ALA A 137 -4.94 34.91 6.75
CA ALA A 137 -3.51 34.62 6.89
C ALA A 137 -3.20 33.69 8.08
N GLU A 138 -3.98 33.79 9.15
CA GLU A 138 -3.94 32.87 10.30
C GLU A 138 -4.66 31.53 10.05
N GLY A 139 -5.37 31.40 8.91
CA GLY A 139 -6.11 30.21 8.52
C GLY A 139 -7.56 30.17 9.01
N ASP A 140 -8.07 31.23 9.63
CA ASP A 140 -9.49 31.35 9.99
C ASP A 140 -10.31 31.84 8.78
N LEU A 141 -10.84 30.87 8.04
CA LEU A 141 -11.71 31.10 6.87
C LEU A 141 -13.19 31.25 7.24
N SER A 142 -13.53 31.35 8.53
CA SER A 142 -14.90 31.60 8.99
C SER A 142 -15.23 33.10 9.06
N GLN A 143 -14.21 33.95 9.14
CA GLN A 143 -14.38 35.40 9.21
C GLN A 143 -14.79 35.98 7.85
N LYS A 144 -15.85 36.77 7.87
CA LYS A 144 -16.34 37.51 6.69
C LYS A 144 -16.39 39.00 6.96
N MET A 145 -16.31 39.78 5.88
CA MET A 145 -16.53 41.22 5.93
C MET A 145 -18.01 41.50 6.15
N ALA A 146 -18.31 42.36 7.13
CA ALA A 146 -19.65 42.84 7.37
C ALA A 146 -20.13 43.74 6.22
N LEU A 147 -21.17 43.31 5.49
CA LEU A 147 -21.78 44.11 4.42
C LEU A 147 -22.87 45.07 4.93
N LYS A 148 -23.06 45.14 6.25
CA LYS A 148 -23.89 46.12 6.94
C LYS A 148 -23.13 46.69 8.12
N ILE A 149 -23.07 48.01 8.23
CA ILE A 149 -22.44 48.73 9.34
C ILE A 149 -23.53 49.58 9.99
N GLU A 150 -23.74 49.42 11.30
CA GLU A 150 -24.78 50.13 12.08
C GLU A 150 -26.19 50.05 11.46
N GLY A 151 -26.51 48.89 10.88
CA GLY A 151 -27.80 48.62 10.25
C GLY A 151 -27.94 49.13 8.81
N GLN A 152 -26.99 49.91 8.30
CA GLN A 152 -26.99 50.38 6.91
C GLN A 152 -26.14 49.48 6.01
N PRO A 153 -26.62 49.13 4.80
CA PRO A 153 -25.81 48.39 3.85
C PRO A 153 -24.65 49.26 3.37
N VAL A 154 -23.48 48.64 3.31
CA VAL A 154 -22.32 49.26 2.68
C VAL A 154 -22.64 49.46 1.19
N LYS A 155 -22.26 50.61 0.60
CA LYS A 155 -22.60 50.98 -0.78
C LYS A 155 -21.35 51.30 -1.60
N GLY A 156 -21.53 51.36 -2.92
CA GLY A 156 -20.48 51.78 -3.85
C GLY A 156 -19.27 50.86 -3.83
N GLU A 157 -18.07 51.44 -3.79
CA GLU A 157 -16.82 50.70 -3.89
C GLU A 157 -16.58 49.77 -2.69
N PHE A 158 -16.96 50.19 -1.48
CA PHE A 158 -16.82 49.35 -0.28
C PHE A 158 -17.69 48.09 -0.34
N LEU A 159 -18.87 48.15 -0.98
CA LEU A 159 -19.68 46.96 -1.22
C LEU A 159 -18.99 46.01 -2.21
N ARG A 160 -18.38 46.54 -3.27
CA ARG A 160 -17.65 45.73 -4.25
C ARG A 160 -16.45 45.05 -3.61
N ILE A 161 -15.66 45.79 -2.83
CA ILE A 161 -14.52 45.24 -2.08
C ILE A 161 -15.00 44.16 -1.13
N GLY A 162 -16.01 44.43 -0.30
CA GLY A 162 -16.49 43.43 0.66
C GLY A 162 -17.08 42.18 0.01
N THR A 163 -17.77 42.34 -1.11
CA THR A 163 -18.27 41.19 -1.88
C THR A 163 -17.12 40.38 -2.47
N ALA A 164 -16.07 41.03 -3.00
CA ALA A 164 -14.90 40.37 -3.54
C ALA A 164 -14.10 39.62 -2.45
N VAL A 165 -13.88 40.26 -1.30
CA VAL A 165 -13.22 39.65 -0.13
C VAL A 165 -14.01 38.44 0.35
N ASN A 166 -15.33 38.58 0.53
CA ASN A 166 -16.17 37.46 0.95
C ASN A 166 -16.17 36.31 -0.07
N SER A 167 -16.17 36.63 -1.37
CA SER A 167 -16.08 35.61 -2.42
C SER A 167 -14.74 34.86 -2.37
N MET A 168 -13.64 35.56 -2.10
CA MET A 168 -12.32 34.95 -1.91
C MET A 168 -12.30 34.03 -0.69
N VAL A 169 -12.84 34.47 0.45
CA VAL A 169 -12.96 33.65 1.67
C VAL A 169 -13.79 32.39 1.39
N ASP A 170 -14.91 32.53 0.68
CA ASP A 170 -15.79 31.40 0.33
C ASP A 170 -15.09 30.39 -0.58
N GLN A 171 -14.31 30.86 -1.57
CA GLN A 171 -13.52 29.97 -2.43
C GLN A 171 -12.43 29.23 -1.65
N LEU A 172 -11.70 29.94 -0.78
CA LEU A 172 -10.67 29.35 0.08
C LEU A 172 -11.26 28.30 1.03
N SER A 173 -12.36 28.64 1.70
CA SER A 173 -13.05 27.77 2.66
C SER A 173 -13.58 26.50 1.98
N SER A 174 -14.22 26.66 0.81
CA SER A 174 -14.71 25.52 0.03
C SER A 174 -13.58 24.63 -0.46
N PHE A 175 -12.46 25.21 -0.93
CA PHE A 175 -11.31 24.44 -1.39
C PHE A 175 -10.64 23.68 -0.24
N ALA A 176 -10.39 24.35 0.89
CA ALA A 176 -9.78 23.74 2.06
C ALA A 176 -10.60 22.55 2.58
N SER A 177 -11.91 22.75 2.76
CA SER A 177 -12.82 21.68 3.17
C SER A 177 -12.78 20.48 2.22
N GLU A 178 -12.76 20.75 0.91
CA GLU A 178 -12.81 19.71 -0.10
C GLU A 178 -11.48 18.94 -0.21
N VAL A 179 -10.34 19.63 -0.12
CA VAL A 179 -9.02 18.97 -0.08
C VAL A 179 -8.89 18.12 1.19
N THR A 180 -9.30 18.62 2.35
CA THR A 180 -9.29 17.83 3.60
C THR A 180 -10.18 16.59 3.48
N ARG A 181 -11.37 16.73 2.87
CA ARG A 181 -12.29 15.60 2.64
C ARG A 181 -11.68 14.56 1.71
N VAL A 182 -11.15 14.95 0.55
CA VAL A 182 -10.53 14.03 -0.42
C VAL A 182 -9.30 13.35 0.16
N ALA A 183 -8.45 14.09 0.88
CA ALA A 183 -7.28 13.53 1.57
C ALA A 183 -7.69 12.46 2.59
N ARG A 184 -8.75 12.72 3.37
CA ARG A 184 -9.29 11.74 4.31
C ARG A 184 -9.90 10.53 3.61
N GLU A 185 -10.77 10.73 2.61
CA GLU A 185 -11.45 9.63 1.92
C GLU A 185 -10.47 8.72 1.17
N VAL A 186 -9.60 9.30 0.34
CA VAL A 186 -8.70 8.54 -0.53
C VAL A 186 -7.44 8.10 0.23
N GLY A 187 -6.88 8.97 1.07
CA GLY A 187 -5.62 8.72 1.77
C GLY A 187 -5.76 7.94 3.08
N THR A 188 -6.85 8.13 3.84
CA THR A 188 -7.00 7.51 5.17
C THR A 188 -8.07 6.43 5.20
N GLU A 189 -9.26 6.70 4.65
CA GLU A 189 -10.39 5.76 4.69
C GLU A 189 -10.34 4.70 3.57
N GLY A 190 -9.44 4.86 2.59
CA GLY A 190 -9.33 3.94 1.46
C GLY A 190 -10.55 3.93 0.53
N LYS A 191 -11.42 4.94 0.61
CA LYS A 191 -12.56 5.13 -0.29
C LYS A 191 -12.07 5.67 -1.63
N LEU A 192 -11.60 4.75 -2.47
CA LEU A 192 -11.01 5.06 -3.77
C LEU A 192 -12.05 5.65 -4.74
N GLY A 193 -11.72 6.77 -5.38
CA GLY A 193 -12.58 7.48 -6.33
C GLY A 193 -13.13 8.82 -5.83
N GLY A 194 -12.78 9.22 -4.60
CA GLY A 194 -13.06 10.57 -4.10
C GLY A 194 -12.40 11.64 -4.97
N GLN A 195 -13.17 12.67 -5.33
CA GLN A 195 -12.71 13.81 -6.11
C GLN A 195 -13.20 15.11 -5.48
N ALA A 196 -12.39 16.15 -5.59
CA ALA A 196 -12.69 17.50 -5.19
C ALA A 196 -13.63 18.17 -6.19
N ARG A 197 -14.73 18.73 -5.67
CA ARG A 197 -15.78 19.45 -6.39
C ARG A 197 -15.94 20.85 -5.81
N VAL A 198 -15.07 21.76 -6.22
CA VAL A 198 -15.15 23.17 -5.82
C VAL A 198 -15.93 23.95 -6.89
N LYS A 199 -17.01 24.62 -6.50
CA LYS A 199 -17.87 25.37 -7.43
C LYS A 199 -17.26 26.73 -7.77
N GLY A 200 -17.39 27.15 -9.02
CA GLY A 200 -17.03 28.51 -9.45
C GLY A 200 -15.52 28.80 -9.43
N VAL A 201 -14.68 27.77 -9.48
CA VAL A 201 -13.22 27.94 -9.58
C VAL A 201 -12.78 28.20 -11.01
N SER A 202 -11.84 29.13 -11.16
CA SER A 202 -11.21 29.51 -12.42
C SER A 202 -9.74 29.85 -12.20
N GLY A 203 -8.93 29.84 -13.26
CA GLY A 203 -7.49 30.09 -13.17
C GLY A 203 -6.81 29.12 -12.21
N THR A 204 -5.91 29.63 -11.37
CA THR A 204 -5.11 28.81 -10.44
C THR A 204 -5.94 27.90 -9.54
N TRP A 205 -7.14 28.33 -9.11
CA TRP A 205 -8.03 27.49 -8.29
C TRP A 205 -8.52 26.25 -9.02
N LYS A 206 -8.79 26.39 -10.32
CA LYS A 206 -9.18 25.27 -11.17
C LYS A 206 -7.99 24.34 -11.36
N ASP A 207 -6.81 24.87 -11.66
CA ASP A 207 -5.60 24.08 -11.87
C ASP A 207 -5.22 23.26 -10.61
N LEU A 208 -5.35 23.86 -9.43
CA LEU A 208 -5.13 23.18 -8.16
C LEU A 208 -6.18 22.08 -7.90
N THR A 209 -7.45 22.35 -8.17
CA THR A 209 -8.54 21.36 -8.03
C THR A 209 -8.31 20.18 -8.98
N ASP A 210 -7.97 20.46 -10.25
CA ASP A 210 -7.70 19.45 -11.27
C ASP A 210 -6.44 18.64 -10.92
N SER A 211 -5.42 19.25 -10.32
CA SER A 211 -4.21 18.57 -9.84
C SER A 211 -4.48 17.61 -8.68
N VAL A 212 -5.28 18.02 -7.68
CA VAL A 212 -5.71 17.14 -6.57
C VAL A 212 -6.54 15.98 -7.10
N ASN A 213 -7.45 16.26 -8.05
CA ASN A 213 -8.25 15.22 -8.70
C ASN A 213 -7.41 14.23 -9.49
N PHE A 214 -6.41 14.70 -10.24
CA PHE A 214 -5.50 13.85 -10.98
C PHE A 214 -4.67 12.94 -10.06
N MET A 215 -4.17 13.49 -8.95
CA MET A 215 -3.47 12.70 -7.93
C MET A 215 -4.38 11.62 -7.34
N ALA A 216 -5.60 11.99 -6.93
CA ALA A 216 -6.58 11.08 -6.34
C ALA A 216 -7.00 9.98 -7.33
N SER A 217 -7.23 10.32 -8.61
CA SER A 217 -7.60 9.35 -9.64
C SER A 217 -6.46 8.38 -9.97
N ASN A 218 -5.22 8.86 -10.01
CA ASN A 218 -4.05 8.01 -10.25
C ASN A 218 -3.86 7.01 -9.11
N LEU A 219 -3.85 7.49 -7.86
CA LEU A 219 -3.71 6.61 -6.70
C LEU A 219 -4.87 5.60 -6.62
N THR A 220 -6.09 6.06 -6.89
CA THR A 220 -7.28 5.19 -6.98
C THR A 220 -7.12 4.10 -8.04
N GLY A 221 -6.71 4.46 -9.25
CA GLY A 221 -6.53 3.51 -10.35
C GLY A 221 -5.45 2.49 -10.05
N GLN A 222 -4.32 2.94 -9.50
CA GLN A 222 -3.19 2.10 -9.13
C GLN A 222 -3.55 1.07 -8.06
N VAL A 223 -4.09 1.53 -6.92
CA VAL A 223 -4.45 0.64 -5.80
C VAL A 223 -5.57 -0.32 -6.20
N ARG A 224 -6.57 0.14 -6.96
CA ARG A 224 -7.68 -0.72 -7.40
C ARG A 224 -7.22 -1.81 -8.36
N ASN A 225 -6.30 -1.51 -9.29
CA ASN A 225 -5.77 -2.53 -10.20
C ASN A 225 -4.94 -3.58 -9.45
N ILE A 226 -4.09 -3.15 -8.51
CA ILE A 226 -3.35 -4.06 -7.63
C ILE A 226 -4.30 -4.97 -6.87
N ALA A 227 -5.32 -4.41 -6.22
CA ALA A 227 -6.30 -5.17 -5.46
C ALA A 227 -7.06 -6.21 -6.32
N GLN A 228 -7.40 -5.86 -7.57
CA GLN A 228 -8.03 -6.78 -8.51
C GLN A 228 -7.12 -7.96 -8.84
N VAL A 229 -5.85 -7.71 -9.17
CA VAL A 229 -4.89 -8.76 -9.51
C VAL A 229 -4.58 -9.63 -8.30
N THR A 230 -4.35 -9.05 -7.12
CA THR A 230 -4.14 -9.82 -5.88
C THR A 230 -5.36 -10.69 -5.55
N THR A 231 -6.58 -10.20 -5.78
CA THR A 231 -7.81 -10.99 -5.60
C THR A 231 -7.91 -12.13 -6.62
N ALA A 232 -7.51 -11.90 -7.88
CA ALA A 232 -7.49 -12.94 -8.91
C ALA A 232 -6.49 -14.05 -8.57
N VAL A 233 -5.27 -13.67 -8.17
CA VAL A 233 -4.22 -14.59 -7.71
C VAL A 233 -4.69 -15.40 -6.50
N ALA A 234 -5.35 -14.76 -5.53
CA ALA A 234 -5.93 -15.45 -4.37
C ALA A 234 -7.03 -16.45 -4.74
N LYS A 235 -7.70 -16.26 -5.89
CA LYS A 235 -8.68 -17.19 -6.46
C LYS A 235 -8.06 -18.23 -7.40
N GLY A 236 -6.74 -18.22 -7.57
CA GLY A 236 -6.01 -19.15 -8.44
C GLY A 236 -5.92 -18.73 -9.90
N ASP A 237 -6.36 -17.53 -10.28
CA ASP A 237 -6.15 -16.99 -11.62
C ASP A 237 -4.78 -16.29 -11.70
N LEU A 238 -3.77 -17.07 -12.13
CA LEU A 238 -2.39 -16.62 -12.29
C LEU A 238 -2.12 -15.99 -13.67
N SER A 239 -3.15 -15.83 -14.52
CA SER A 239 -3.03 -15.17 -15.82
C SER A 239 -3.10 -13.64 -15.72
N GLN A 240 -3.64 -13.12 -14.61
CA GLN A 240 -3.82 -11.68 -14.41
C GLN A 240 -2.53 -11.00 -13.97
N LYS A 241 -2.22 -9.86 -14.60
CA LYS A 241 -1.08 -9.02 -14.24
C LYS A 241 -1.51 -7.58 -14.00
N ILE A 242 -0.73 -6.87 -13.19
CA ILE A 242 -0.87 -5.43 -13.03
C ILE A 242 -0.38 -4.79 -14.34
N THR A 243 -1.27 -4.13 -15.08
CA THR A 243 -0.98 -3.56 -16.41
C THR A 243 -0.89 -2.04 -16.40
N VAL A 244 -1.45 -1.38 -15.39
CA VAL A 244 -1.46 0.08 -15.26
C VAL A 244 -0.05 0.68 -15.33
N ASP A 245 0.08 1.82 -16.00
CA ASP A 245 1.34 2.55 -16.09
C ASP A 245 1.61 3.28 -14.77
N VAL A 246 2.77 3.02 -14.18
CA VAL A 246 3.13 3.44 -12.83
C VAL A 246 4.62 3.76 -12.79
N LYS A 247 5.00 4.63 -11.86
CA LYS A 247 6.37 5.14 -11.72
C LYS A 247 6.81 5.08 -10.25
N GLY A 248 8.12 5.14 -10.02
CA GLY A 248 8.71 5.13 -8.68
C GLY A 248 8.39 3.85 -7.91
N GLU A 249 8.09 3.99 -6.61
CA GLU A 249 7.83 2.85 -5.71
C GLU A 249 6.65 1.97 -6.17
N ILE A 250 5.64 2.54 -6.83
CA ILE A 250 4.51 1.77 -7.34
C ILE A 250 4.93 0.88 -8.53
N LEU A 251 5.93 1.30 -9.31
CA LEU A 251 6.50 0.47 -10.37
C LEU A 251 7.27 -0.72 -9.79
N GLU A 252 8.06 -0.50 -8.73
CA GLU A 252 8.74 -1.57 -8.02
C GLU A 252 7.74 -2.57 -7.43
N LEU A 253 6.67 -2.07 -6.82
CA LEU A 253 5.58 -2.89 -6.30
C LEU A 253 4.90 -3.71 -7.41
N LYS A 254 4.56 -3.07 -8.54
CA LYS A 254 4.01 -3.74 -9.73
C LYS A 254 4.93 -4.85 -10.22
N ASN A 255 6.23 -4.58 -10.36
CA ASN A 255 7.20 -5.55 -10.84
C ASN A 255 7.35 -6.72 -9.87
N THR A 256 7.36 -6.44 -8.56
CA THR A 256 7.44 -7.46 -7.51
C THR A 256 6.22 -8.39 -7.56
N PHE A 257 5.01 -7.83 -7.62
CA PHE A 257 3.79 -8.63 -7.76
C PHE A 257 3.75 -9.41 -9.07
N ASN A 258 4.07 -8.79 -10.21
CA ASN A 258 4.06 -9.50 -11.49
C ASN A 258 5.09 -10.64 -11.52
N THR A 259 6.26 -10.46 -10.90
CA THR A 259 7.28 -11.52 -10.77
C THR A 259 6.79 -12.65 -9.87
N MET A 260 6.11 -12.34 -8.76
CA MET A 260 5.48 -13.34 -7.91
C MET A 260 4.42 -14.16 -8.68
N VAL A 261 3.58 -13.50 -9.48
CA VAL A 261 2.58 -14.16 -10.33
C VAL A 261 3.26 -15.07 -11.36
N ASP A 262 4.34 -14.61 -11.98
CA ASP A 262 5.11 -15.41 -12.95
C ASP A 262 5.73 -16.66 -12.31
N GLN A 263 6.33 -16.51 -11.12
CA GLN A 263 6.88 -17.64 -10.36
C GLN A 263 5.81 -18.65 -9.97
N LEU A 264 4.65 -18.17 -9.49
CA LEU A 264 3.50 -19.01 -9.14
C LEU A 264 2.96 -19.76 -10.35
N SER A 265 2.78 -19.08 -11.49
CA SER A 265 2.26 -19.70 -12.72
C SER A 265 3.22 -20.76 -13.22
N SER A 266 4.51 -20.43 -13.30
CA SER A 266 5.54 -21.38 -13.75
C SER A 266 5.63 -22.60 -12.83
N PHE A 267 5.51 -22.41 -11.51
CA PHE A 267 5.51 -23.53 -10.57
C PHE A 267 4.25 -24.41 -10.73
N ALA A 268 3.07 -23.81 -10.88
CA ALA A 268 1.82 -24.55 -11.06
C ALA A 268 1.82 -25.38 -12.35
N ASP A 269 2.30 -24.80 -13.45
CA ASP A 269 2.45 -25.50 -14.74
C ASP A 269 3.41 -26.69 -14.60
N GLU A 270 4.53 -26.48 -13.92
CA GLU A 270 5.58 -27.46 -13.81
C GLU A 270 5.21 -28.63 -12.88
N VAL A 271 4.55 -28.35 -11.76
CA VAL A 271 3.99 -29.40 -10.89
C VAL A 271 2.94 -30.22 -11.64
N THR A 272 2.07 -29.56 -12.41
CA THR A 272 1.05 -30.24 -13.22
C THR A 272 1.70 -31.14 -14.26
N ARG A 273 2.77 -30.66 -14.92
CA ARG A 273 3.51 -31.43 -15.92
C ARG A 273 4.21 -32.65 -15.31
N VAL A 274 4.97 -32.48 -14.23
CA VAL A 274 5.68 -33.58 -13.56
C VAL A 274 4.71 -34.62 -12.99
N ALA A 275 3.60 -34.17 -12.39
CA ALA A 275 2.56 -35.07 -11.90
C ALA A 275 1.97 -35.91 -13.05
N ARG A 276 1.72 -35.30 -14.21
CA ARG A 276 1.23 -36.01 -15.40
C ARG A 276 2.27 -36.98 -15.95
N GLU A 277 3.51 -36.55 -16.14
CA GLU A 277 4.57 -37.36 -16.74
C GLU A 277 4.97 -38.55 -15.88
N VAL A 278 5.30 -38.30 -14.60
CA VAL A 278 5.80 -39.34 -13.69
C VAL A 278 4.65 -40.15 -13.09
N GLY A 279 3.55 -39.48 -12.72
CA GLY A 279 2.42 -40.12 -12.03
C GLY A 279 1.44 -40.82 -12.96
N THR A 280 1.12 -40.25 -14.12
CA THR A 280 0.06 -40.77 -15.00
C THR A 280 0.60 -41.44 -16.27
N GLU A 281 1.56 -40.81 -16.96
CA GLU A 281 2.11 -41.31 -18.23
C GLU A 281 3.24 -42.35 -18.01
N GLY A 282 3.75 -42.49 -16.79
CA GLY A 282 4.86 -43.40 -16.47
C GLY A 282 6.19 -43.02 -17.13
N LYS A 283 6.34 -41.78 -17.60
CA LYS A 283 7.60 -41.22 -18.11
C LYS A 283 8.53 -40.89 -16.95
N LEU A 284 9.25 -41.91 -16.50
CA LEU A 284 10.14 -41.80 -15.34
C LEU A 284 11.36 -40.91 -15.65
N GLY A 285 11.73 -40.06 -14.69
CA GLY A 285 12.85 -39.11 -14.80
C GLY A 285 12.44 -37.66 -15.08
N GLY A 286 11.14 -37.37 -15.18
CA GLY A 286 10.64 -35.99 -15.25
C GLY A 286 10.95 -35.22 -13.96
N GLN A 287 11.51 -34.02 -14.09
CA GLN A 287 11.83 -33.12 -12.99
C GLN A 287 11.26 -31.73 -13.28
N ALA A 288 10.85 -31.04 -12.22
CA ALA A 288 10.40 -29.67 -12.23
C ALA A 288 11.59 -28.71 -12.33
N GLU A 289 11.57 -27.84 -13.34
CA GLU A 289 12.50 -26.73 -13.52
C GLU A 289 11.73 -25.40 -13.50
N VAL A 290 11.76 -24.72 -12.36
CA VAL A 290 11.14 -23.39 -12.22
C VAL A 290 12.23 -22.33 -12.19
N LYS A 291 12.22 -21.41 -13.16
CA LYS A 291 13.28 -20.40 -13.30
C LYS A 291 13.12 -19.28 -12.26
N GLY A 292 14.24 -18.84 -11.70
CA GLY A 292 14.29 -17.67 -10.82
C GLY A 292 13.63 -17.87 -9.46
N VAL A 293 13.42 -19.11 -9.02
CA VAL A 293 12.92 -19.43 -7.67
C VAL A 293 14.02 -19.39 -6.63
N SER A 294 13.70 -18.89 -5.44
CA SER A 294 14.57 -18.86 -4.27
C SER A 294 13.74 -19.04 -2.99
N GLY A 295 14.41 -19.33 -1.87
CA GLY A 295 13.74 -19.60 -0.59
C GLY A 295 12.71 -20.73 -0.71
N THR A 296 11.52 -20.52 -0.15
CA THR A 296 10.45 -21.52 -0.11
C THR A 296 10.05 -22.07 -1.49
N TRP A 297 10.11 -21.26 -2.54
CA TRP A 297 9.79 -21.71 -3.90
C TRP A 297 10.80 -22.75 -4.41
N LYS A 298 12.08 -22.55 -4.08
CA LYS A 298 13.12 -23.51 -4.40
C LYS A 298 12.91 -24.79 -3.61
N ASP A 299 12.65 -24.69 -2.31
CA ASP A 299 12.43 -25.85 -1.45
C ASP A 299 11.23 -26.70 -1.93
N LEU A 300 10.14 -26.06 -2.36
CA LEU A 300 8.99 -26.76 -2.93
C LEU A 300 9.33 -27.48 -4.25
N THR A 301 10.10 -26.83 -5.13
CA THR A 301 10.56 -27.43 -6.39
C THR A 301 11.47 -28.64 -6.12
N ASP A 302 12.42 -28.49 -5.19
CA ASP A 302 13.36 -29.55 -4.81
C ASP A 302 12.62 -30.74 -4.16
N ASN A 303 11.57 -30.49 -3.37
CA ASN A 303 10.72 -31.56 -2.80
C ASN A 303 9.92 -32.33 -3.87
N VAL A 304 9.35 -31.65 -4.86
CA VAL A 304 8.66 -32.31 -5.99
C VAL A 304 9.64 -33.16 -6.79
N ASN A 305 10.85 -32.65 -7.02
CA ASN A 305 11.92 -33.39 -7.69
C ASN A 305 12.38 -34.61 -6.90
N PHE A 306 12.51 -34.48 -5.58
CA PHE A 306 12.85 -35.59 -4.72
C PHE A 306 11.79 -36.71 -4.77
N MET A 307 10.51 -36.34 -4.71
CA MET A 307 9.40 -37.30 -4.86
C MET A 307 9.43 -37.99 -6.24
N ALA A 308 9.60 -37.22 -7.32
CA ALA A 308 9.65 -37.75 -8.68
C ALA A 308 10.85 -38.68 -8.91
N SER A 309 12.03 -38.35 -8.35
CA SER A 309 13.22 -39.19 -8.42
C SER A 309 13.01 -40.50 -7.66
N ASN A 310 12.50 -40.44 -6.42
CA ASN A 310 12.25 -41.65 -5.63
C ASN A 310 11.28 -42.61 -6.36
N LEU A 311 10.18 -42.10 -6.89
CA LEU A 311 9.24 -42.90 -7.68
C LEU A 311 9.90 -43.48 -8.94
N THR A 312 10.71 -42.68 -9.63
CA THR A 312 11.45 -43.10 -10.83
C THR A 312 12.40 -44.25 -10.51
N ASP A 313 13.22 -44.10 -9.47
CA ASP A 313 14.23 -45.09 -9.09
C ASP A 313 13.58 -46.38 -8.61
N GLN A 314 12.52 -46.26 -7.81
CA GLN A 314 11.75 -47.40 -7.31
C GLN A 314 11.13 -48.21 -8.45
N VAL A 315 10.36 -47.57 -9.34
CA VAL A 315 9.68 -48.27 -10.43
C VAL A 315 10.68 -48.83 -11.44
N ARG A 316 11.76 -48.10 -11.74
CA ARG A 316 12.79 -48.57 -12.69
C ARG A 316 13.56 -49.78 -12.15
N ASN A 317 13.90 -49.81 -10.86
CA ASN A 317 14.57 -50.94 -10.25
C ASN A 317 13.68 -52.20 -10.24
N ILE A 318 12.40 -52.03 -9.89
CA ILE A 318 11.40 -53.11 -9.96
C ILE A 318 11.29 -53.66 -11.39
N ALA A 319 11.19 -52.79 -12.39
CA ALA A 319 11.11 -53.20 -13.79
C ALA A 319 12.37 -53.95 -14.27
N GLN A 320 13.56 -53.51 -13.84
CA GLN A 320 14.83 -54.18 -14.16
C GLN A 320 14.88 -55.60 -13.58
N VAL A 321 14.54 -55.76 -12.30
CA VAL A 321 14.54 -57.09 -11.64
C VAL A 321 13.47 -57.98 -12.25
N ALA A 322 12.25 -57.48 -12.49
CA ALA A 322 11.20 -58.25 -13.16
C ALA A 322 11.62 -58.71 -14.56
N THR A 323 12.34 -57.86 -15.32
CA THR A 323 12.88 -58.22 -16.63
C THR A 323 13.99 -59.27 -16.53
N ALA A 324 14.87 -59.17 -15.53
CA ALA A 324 15.93 -60.16 -15.29
C ALA A 324 15.34 -61.52 -14.95
N VAL A 325 14.37 -61.55 -14.03
CA VAL A 325 13.61 -62.76 -13.67
C VAL A 325 12.92 -63.37 -14.89
N ALA A 326 12.27 -62.56 -15.72
CA ALA A 326 11.64 -63.03 -16.96
C ALA A 326 12.64 -63.60 -17.98
N ARG A 327 13.92 -63.20 -17.93
CA ARG A 327 15.01 -63.75 -18.75
C ARG A 327 15.72 -64.93 -18.08
N GLY A 328 15.30 -65.35 -16.90
CA GLY A 328 15.88 -66.46 -16.13
C GLY A 328 17.07 -66.07 -15.24
N ASP A 329 17.41 -64.79 -15.13
CA ASP A 329 18.40 -64.33 -14.13
C ASP A 329 17.73 -64.09 -12.78
N LEU A 330 17.75 -65.12 -11.94
CA LEU A 330 17.18 -65.12 -10.59
C LEU A 330 18.19 -64.65 -9.53
N THR A 331 19.33 -64.09 -9.95
CA THR A 331 20.32 -63.54 -9.03
C THR A 331 20.06 -62.08 -8.67
N GLN A 332 19.27 -61.38 -9.48
CA GLN A 332 18.92 -59.97 -9.26
C GLN A 332 17.87 -59.81 -8.16
N LYS A 333 18.06 -58.80 -7.31
CA LYS A 333 17.11 -58.40 -6.27
C LYS A 333 16.83 -56.91 -6.31
N ILE A 334 15.65 -56.54 -5.86
CA ILE A 334 15.27 -55.14 -5.65
C ILE A 334 16.01 -54.64 -4.41
N THR A 335 16.85 -53.61 -4.58
CA THR A 335 17.73 -53.06 -3.53
C THR A 335 17.42 -51.61 -3.16
N VAL A 336 16.45 -50.98 -3.83
CA VAL A 336 16.10 -49.58 -3.59
C VAL A 336 15.52 -49.40 -2.18
N GLU A 337 15.93 -48.33 -1.48
CA GLU A 337 15.34 -47.94 -0.19
C GLU A 337 13.90 -47.46 -0.41
N ALA A 338 12.97 -48.40 -0.32
CA ALA A 338 11.54 -48.12 -0.35
C ALA A 338 10.94 -48.15 1.06
N LYS A 339 9.83 -47.44 1.25
CA LYS A 339 9.03 -47.48 2.49
C LYS A 339 7.56 -47.70 2.13
N GLY A 340 6.80 -48.22 3.08
CA GLY A 340 5.36 -48.46 2.90
C GLY A 340 5.07 -49.52 1.84
N GLU A 341 4.08 -49.26 0.99
CA GLU A 341 3.58 -50.21 -0.02
C GLU A 341 4.65 -50.61 -1.03
N VAL A 342 5.56 -49.70 -1.41
CA VAL A 342 6.64 -50.01 -2.35
C VAL A 342 7.66 -50.98 -1.73
N ALA A 343 7.90 -50.89 -0.41
CA ALA A 343 8.77 -51.84 0.29
C ALA A 343 8.14 -53.24 0.34
N ALA A 344 6.84 -53.31 0.66
CA ALA A 344 6.11 -54.58 0.68
C ALA A 344 6.07 -55.24 -0.72
N LEU A 345 5.91 -54.44 -1.78
CA LEU A 345 6.00 -54.92 -3.16
C LEU A 345 7.41 -55.46 -3.48
N ALA A 346 8.46 -54.74 -3.09
CA ALA A 346 9.84 -55.18 -3.29
C ALA A 346 10.14 -56.50 -2.58
N GLU A 347 9.70 -56.65 -1.32
CA GLU A 347 9.84 -57.87 -0.53
C GLU A 347 9.09 -59.05 -1.18
N THR A 348 7.86 -58.80 -1.66
CA THR A 348 7.05 -59.82 -2.35
C THR A 348 7.73 -60.32 -3.62
N ILE A 349 8.25 -59.41 -4.45
CA ILE A 349 8.96 -59.78 -5.69
C ILE A 349 10.26 -60.50 -5.37
N ASN A 350 11.04 -60.03 -4.39
CA ASN A 350 12.28 -60.70 -3.98
C ASN A 350 12.00 -62.11 -3.45
N GLY A 351 10.96 -62.31 -2.63
CA GLY A 351 10.56 -63.62 -2.14
C GLY A 351 10.10 -64.57 -3.26
N MET A 352 9.39 -64.05 -4.26
CA MET A 352 9.04 -64.81 -5.47
C MET A 352 10.31 -65.24 -6.24
N THR A 353 11.27 -64.33 -6.43
CA THR A 353 12.55 -64.63 -7.09
C THR A 353 13.35 -65.68 -6.33
N ASP A 354 13.39 -65.61 -5.00
CA ASP A 354 14.07 -66.60 -4.16
C ASP A 354 13.41 -67.98 -4.28
N THR A 355 12.08 -68.04 -4.29
CA THR A 355 11.32 -69.30 -4.47
C THR A 355 11.58 -69.91 -5.84
N LEU A 356 11.53 -69.08 -6.89
CA LEU A 356 11.86 -69.49 -8.27
C LEU A 356 13.28 -70.06 -8.35
N ARG A 357 14.25 -69.42 -7.69
CA ARG A 357 15.64 -69.85 -7.71
C ARG A 357 15.84 -71.19 -7.02
N ALA A 358 15.28 -71.34 -5.81
CA ALA A 358 15.35 -72.59 -5.07
C ALA A 358 14.72 -73.75 -5.86
N PHE A 359 13.58 -73.50 -6.52
CA PHE A 359 12.96 -74.49 -7.39
C PHE A 359 13.84 -74.84 -8.60
N ALA A 360 14.42 -73.85 -9.29
CA ALA A 360 15.28 -74.09 -10.44
C ALA A 360 16.55 -74.88 -10.08
N ASP A 361 17.18 -74.54 -8.94
CA ASP A 361 18.35 -75.26 -8.42
C ASP A 361 17.98 -76.73 -8.13
N GLU A 362 16.81 -76.95 -7.53
CA GLU A 362 16.37 -78.27 -7.12
C GLU A 362 15.97 -79.17 -8.29
N VAL A 363 15.28 -78.62 -9.28
CA VAL A 363 14.98 -79.34 -10.53
C VAL A 363 16.27 -79.71 -11.26
N THR A 364 17.24 -78.78 -11.31
CA THR A 364 18.54 -79.04 -11.94
C THR A 364 19.30 -80.13 -11.21
N ARG A 365 19.29 -80.12 -9.87
CA ARG A 365 19.93 -81.15 -9.03
C ARG A 365 19.31 -82.52 -9.25
N VAL A 366 17.98 -82.64 -9.15
CA VAL A 366 17.28 -83.92 -9.34
C VAL A 366 17.45 -84.45 -10.76
N ALA A 367 17.36 -83.59 -11.77
CA ALA A 367 17.61 -83.97 -13.15
C ALA A 367 19.04 -84.52 -13.34
N ARG A 368 20.02 -83.92 -12.68
CA ARG A 368 21.42 -84.38 -12.72
C ARG A 368 21.61 -85.70 -11.98
N GLU A 369 21.16 -85.81 -10.73
CA GLU A 369 21.32 -87.01 -9.90
C GLU A 369 20.61 -88.22 -10.51
N VAL A 370 19.32 -88.09 -10.80
CA VAL A 370 18.50 -89.22 -11.27
C VAL A 370 18.67 -89.46 -12.76
N GLY A 371 18.79 -88.40 -13.55
CA GLY A 371 18.83 -88.49 -15.02
C GLY A 371 20.22 -88.73 -15.61
N THR A 372 21.26 -88.10 -15.06
CA THR A 372 22.61 -88.15 -15.63
C THR A 372 23.58 -89.02 -14.84
N GLU A 373 23.61 -88.87 -13.52
CA GLU A 373 24.57 -89.58 -12.65
C GLU A 373 24.06 -90.96 -12.22
N GLY A 374 22.78 -91.27 -12.45
CA GLY A 374 22.17 -92.56 -12.10
C GLY A 374 22.04 -92.79 -10.59
N ILE A 375 22.13 -91.73 -9.78
CA ILE A 375 21.91 -91.77 -8.34
C ILE A 375 20.39 -91.81 -8.10
N LEU A 376 19.85 -93.02 -8.05
CA LEU A 376 18.41 -93.24 -7.96
C LEU A 376 17.88 -92.97 -6.53
N GLY A 377 16.75 -92.27 -6.44
CA GLY A 377 16.09 -91.90 -5.19
C GLY A 377 16.17 -90.42 -4.82
N GLY A 378 16.83 -89.59 -5.63
CA GLY A 378 16.82 -88.14 -5.47
C GLY A 378 15.42 -87.56 -5.62
N GLN A 379 15.02 -86.70 -4.69
CA GLN A 379 13.75 -85.98 -4.70
C GLN A 379 14.00 -84.48 -4.53
N ALA A 380 13.19 -83.69 -5.21
CA ALA A 380 13.10 -82.25 -5.10
C ALA A 380 12.40 -81.86 -3.78
N GLN A 381 13.06 -81.04 -2.99
CA GLN A 381 12.58 -80.43 -1.77
C GLN A 381 12.77 -78.92 -1.86
N VAL A 382 11.66 -78.20 -2.08
CA VAL A 382 11.65 -76.74 -2.10
C VAL A 382 10.84 -76.26 -0.90
N GLU A 383 11.47 -75.50 -0.01
CA GLU A 383 10.81 -75.01 1.20
C GLU A 383 9.82 -73.87 0.90
N GLY A 384 8.72 -73.81 1.65
CA GLY A 384 7.76 -72.70 1.57
C GLY A 384 6.89 -72.65 0.30
N VAL A 385 6.96 -73.67 -0.57
CA VAL A 385 6.13 -73.71 -1.79
C VAL A 385 4.68 -74.10 -1.51
N ALA A 386 3.76 -73.40 -2.16
CA ALA A 386 2.33 -73.68 -2.13
C ALA A 386 1.70 -73.48 -3.53
N GLY A 387 0.49 -74.01 -3.72
CA GLY A 387 -0.21 -73.94 -5.01
C GLY A 387 0.62 -74.55 -6.15
N THR A 388 0.68 -73.87 -7.28
CA THR A 388 1.36 -74.35 -8.49
C THR A 388 2.82 -74.73 -8.25
N TRP A 389 3.53 -74.03 -7.35
CA TRP A 389 4.92 -74.36 -7.02
C TRP A 389 5.05 -75.74 -6.39
N LYS A 390 4.13 -76.08 -5.48
CA LYS A 390 4.07 -77.40 -4.85
C LYS A 390 3.72 -78.47 -5.88
N ASP A 391 2.72 -78.22 -6.73
CA ASP A 391 2.29 -79.17 -7.76
C ASP A 391 3.42 -79.51 -8.74
N LEU A 392 4.24 -78.51 -9.10
CA LEU A 392 5.43 -78.71 -9.94
C LEU A 392 6.52 -79.52 -9.23
N THR A 393 6.80 -79.24 -7.96
CA THR A 393 7.76 -80.03 -7.16
C THR A 393 7.30 -81.49 -7.04
N ASP A 394 6.02 -81.71 -6.75
CA ASP A 394 5.43 -83.05 -6.64
C ASP A 394 5.49 -83.78 -8.00
N SER A 395 5.29 -83.07 -9.10
CA SER A 395 5.41 -83.64 -10.46
C SER A 395 6.84 -84.07 -10.80
N VAL A 396 7.85 -83.26 -10.44
CA VAL A 396 9.27 -83.61 -10.61
C VAL A 396 9.64 -84.82 -9.76
N ASN A 397 9.15 -84.87 -8.51
CA ASN A 397 9.34 -86.00 -7.61
C ASN A 397 8.69 -87.28 -8.13
N PHE A 398 7.48 -87.17 -8.68
CA PHE A 398 6.80 -88.30 -9.27
C PHE A 398 7.58 -88.85 -10.48
N MET A 399 8.09 -87.97 -11.34
CA MET A 399 8.93 -88.36 -12.49
C MET A 399 10.22 -89.06 -12.01
N ALA A 400 10.94 -88.44 -11.07
CA ALA A 400 12.18 -88.98 -10.51
C ALA A 400 11.97 -90.33 -9.81
N GLY A 401 10.87 -90.48 -9.08
CA GLY A 401 10.47 -91.72 -8.42
C GLY A 401 10.14 -92.85 -9.39
N ASN A 402 9.44 -92.54 -10.49
CA ASN A 402 9.17 -93.51 -11.55
C ASN A 402 10.47 -93.98 -12.22
N LEU A 403 11.34 -93.05 -12.61
CA LEU A 403 12.65 -93.39 -13.20
C LEU A 403 13.50 -94.23 -12.25
N THR A 404 13.56 -93.83 -10.98
CA THR A 404 14.25 -94.57 -9.92
C THR A 404 13.74 -96.01 -9.80
N SER A 405 12.43 -96.19 -9.72
CA SER A 405 11.83 -97.51 -9.54
C SER A 405 12.05 -98.39 -10.76
N GLN A 406 11.89 -97.81 -11.96
CA GLN A 406 12.06 -98.52 -13.23
C GLN A 406 13.50 -98.96 -13.44
N VAL A 407 14.47 -98.05 -13.34
CA VAL A 407 15.89 -98.36 -13.56
C VAL A 407 16.41 -99.31 -12.49
N ARG A 408 16.01 -99.14 -11.22
CA ARG A 408 16.45 -100.04 -10.13
C ARG A 408 15.92 -101.46 -10.32
N ASN A 409 14.67 -101.62 -10.75
CA ASN A 409 14.08 -102.94 -11.00
C ASN A 409 14.74 -103.62 -12.21
N ILE A 410 14.99 -102.88 -13.29
CA ILE A 410 15.74 -103.36 -14.46
C ILE A 410 17.15 -103.80 -14.05
N ALA A 411 17.87 -102.98 -13.28
CA ALA A 411 19.22 -103.29 -12.81
C ALA A 411 19.23 -104.55 -11.94
N TYR A 412 18.28 -104.69 -11.01
CA TYR A 412 18.15 -105.86 -10.15
C TYR A 412 17.98 -107.15 -10.98
N VAL A 413 17.05 -107.15 -11.94
CA VAL A 413 16.80 -108.32 -12.78
C VAL A 413 17.98 -108.61 -13.71
N ALA A 414 18.61 -107.58 -14.29
CA ALA A 414 19.81 -107.75 -15.10
C ALA A 414 20.97 -108.35 -14.29
N THR A 415 21.16 -107.93 -13.04
CA THR A 415 22.15 -108.52 -12.12
C THR A 415 21.80 -109.96 -11.78
N ALA A 416 20.53 -110.26 -11.45
CA ALA A 416 20.09 -111.62 -11.16
C ALA A 416 20.35 -112.57 -12.33
N VAL A 417 20.00 -112.14 -13.55
CA VAL A 417 20.29 -112.87 -14.80
C VAL A 417 21.80 -113.09 -14.97
N ALA A 418 22.62 -112.06 -14.73
CA ALA A 418 24.07 -112.15 -14.84
C ALA A 418 24.70 -113.10 -13.80
N THR A 419 24.11 -113.23 -12.61
CA THR A 419 24.54 -114.17 -11.56
C THR A 419 23.90 -115.56 -11.70
N GLY A 420 23.11 -115.81 -12.74
CA GLY A 420 22.51 -117.11 -13.06
C GLY A 420 21.12 -117.36 -12.44
N ASP A 421 20.52 -116.39 -11.76
CA ASP A 421 19.13 -116.47 -11.29
C ASP A 421 18.18 -115.93 -12.38
N LEU A 422 17.69 -116.86 -13.20
CA LEU A 422 16.77 -116.58 -14.31
C LEU A 422 15.28 -116.60 -13.87
N SER A 423 15.01 -116.75 -12.57
CA SER A 423 13.64 -116.72 -12.06
C SER A 423 13.10 -115.30 -11.88
N GLN A 424 13.98 -114.30 -11.82
CA GLN A 424 13.60 -112.89 -11.62
C GLN A 424 13.06 -112.25 -12.90
N LYS A 425 12.02 -111.43 -12.75
CA LYS A 425 11.38 -110.69 -13.83
C LYS A 425 11.19 -109.23 -13.45
N ILE A 426 11.21 -108.38 -14.46
CA ILE A 426 10.90 -106.96 -14.31
C ILE A 426 9.38 -106.83 -14.16
N THR A 427 8.94 -106.30 -13.03
CA THR A 427 7.52 -106.19 -12.65
C THR A 427 7.04 -104.75 -12.45
N VAL A 428 7.91 -103.77 -12.66
CA VAL A 428 7.58 -102.34 -12.48
C VAL A 428 6.63 -101.84 -13.57
N GLU A 429 5.66 -101.00 -13.19
CA GLU A 429 4.77 -100.33 -14.15
C GLU A 429 5.58 -99.32 -14.98
N ALA A 430 5.88 -99.70 -16.22
CA ALA A 430 6.57 -98.86 -17.19
C ALA A 430 5.67 -98.55 -18.39
N LYS A 431 5.92 -97.41 -19.04
CA LYS A 431 5.20 -96.99 -20.25
C LYS A 431 6.21 -96.57 -21.32
N GLY A 432 5.82 -96.66 -22.58
CA GLY A 432 6.67 -96.30 -23.72
C GLY A 432 7.90 -97.20 -23.85
N GLU A 433 9.05 -96.60 -24.18
CA GLU A 433 10.30 -97.32 -24.46
C GLU A 433 10.81 -98.13 -23.26
N VAL A 434 10.57 -97.66 -22.03
CA VAL A 434 10.98 -98.38 -20.82
C VAL A 434 10.19 -99.67 -20.65
N ALA A 435 8.92 -99.71 -21.07
CA ALA A 435 8.11 -100.92 -21.05
C ALA A 435 8.61 -101.94 -22.07
N ALA A 436 8.93 -101.49 -23.29
CA ALA A 436 9.49 -102.34 -24.33
C ALA A 436 10.86 -102.91 -23.92
N LEU A 437 11.69 -102.10 -23.26
CA LEU A 437 12.96 -102.55 -22.69
C LEU A 437 12.75 -103.62 -21.62
N ALA A 438 11.80 -103.39 -20.70
CA ALA A 438 11.45 -104.36 -19.67
C ALA A 438 10.97 -105.70 -20.25
N GLU A 439 10.10 -105.67 -21.26
CA GLU A 439 9.64 -106.88 -21.96
C GLU A 439 10.78 -107.60 -22.68
N THR A 440 11.67 -106.86 -23.34
CA THR A 440 12.83 -107.42 -24.04
C THR A 440 13.77 -108.14 -23.07
N ILE A 441 14.07 -107.53 -21.92
CA ILE A 441 14.90 -108.15 -20.88
C ILE A 441 14.19 -109.38 -20.30
N ASN A 442 12.90 -109.30 -20.00
CA ASN A 442 12.13 -110.46 -19.53
C ASN A 442 12.16 -111.62 -20.53
N ARG A 443 11.97 -111.35 -21.83
CA ARG A 443 12.05 -112.35 -22.89
C ARG A 443 13.45 -112.94 -23.04
N MET A 444 14.49 -112.13 -22.88
CA MET A 444 15.87 -112.61 -22.84
C MET A 444 16.07 -113.57 -21.66
N THR A 445 15.58 -113.23 -20.47
CA THR A 445 15.59 -114.12 -19.31
C THR A 445 14.85 -115.43 -19.57
N ASP A 446 13.67 -115.39 -20.20
CA ASP A 446 12.93 -116.61 -20.58
C ASP A 446 13.73 -117.49 -21.53
N THR A 447 14.31 -116.87 -22.57
CA THR A 447 15.10 -117.59 -23.57
C THR A 447 16.33 -118.24 -22.94
N LEU A 448 17.06 -117.52 -22.09
CA LEU A 448 18.21 -118.05 -21.35
C LEU A 448 17.82 -119.16 -20.39
N SER A 449 16.63 -119.11 -19.79
CA SER A 449 16.16 -120.16 -18.86
C SER A 449 15.72 -121.46 -19.55
N SER A 450 15.52 -121.40 -20.87
CA SER A 450 15.13 -122.54 -21.71
C SER A 450 16.30 -123.30 -22.31
N PHE A 451 17.52 -122.75 -22.19
CA PHE A 451 18.79 -123.45 -22.45
C PHE A 451 19.25 -124.17 -21.17
#